data_AF-A0A4V1CWB0-F1
#
_entry.id   AF-A0A4V1CWB0-F1
#
_cell.length_a   1.000
_cell.length_b   1.000
_cell.length_c   1.000
_cell.angle_alpha   90.00
_cell.angle_beta   90.00
_cell.angle_gamma   90.00
#
_symmetry.space_group_name_H-M   'P 1'
#
loop_
_entity.id
_entity.type
_entity.pdbx_description
1 polymer ?
#
loop_
_entity_poly.entity_id
_entity_poly.type
_entity_poly.pdbx_seq_one_letter_code
_entity_poly.pdbx_strand_id
1 'polypeptide(L)'
;MGGATYLTGNYAPVATEVTATDLEVTGAVPPDLAGRYLRTGPNPFAAQADTYRWFAGDGMVHGVDLHGGRPRWYRNRWVRSPEASAHLSAADVPHEEGGWYPGSGNTNVFAHGGRILAVTEGSLPYELTGELDTVATRNFGGPLPAGINAHPKFDPSTGEMHVMSYGFANPAVRYHVIDPAGALLSTVDIDLPAPVMLHDMGLTASRVVLFDLPVRPGARTGRRTPALPLAPRQRGPRRAPAQGWHRGRRRVDRRRTVLRLPPAQRVRRP
;
A
#
# COMPACT_ATOMS: atom_id res chain seq x y z
N MET A 1 -23.42 -18.65 20.95
CA MET A 1 -23.59 -17.70 19.84
C MET A 1 -22.23 -17.32 19.27
N GLY A 2 -21.54 -18.25 18.61
CA GLY A 2 -20.27 -17.97 17.91
C GLY A 2 -20.54 -17.95 16.42
N GLY A 3 -21.05 -16.84 15.89
CA GLY A 3 -21.52 -16.76 14.51
C GLY A 3 -20.85 -15.61 13.76
N ALA A 4 -20.14 -15.95 12.67
CA ALA A 4 -19.98 -15.19 11.41
C ALA A 4 -20.02 -13.65 11.48
N THR A 5 -19.44 -13.03 12.51
CA THR A 5 -19.68 -11.60 12.80
C THR A 5 -19.21 -10.72 11.63
N TYR A 6 -18.17 -11.16 10.93
CA TYR A 6 -17.59 -10.46 9.77
C TYR A 6 -17.94 -11.11 8.42
N LEU A 7 -19.02 -11.89 8.34
CA LEU A 7 -19.48 -12.52 7.09
C LEU A 7 -20.99 -12.36 6.87
N THR A 8 -21.64 -11.46 7.60
CA THR A 8 -23.09 -11.24 7.54
C THR A 8 -23.43 -9.74 7.47
N GLY A 9 -24.62 -9.40 6.96
CA GLY A 9 -25.08 -8.01 6.83
C GLY A 9 -24.10 -7.17 6.03
N ASN A 10 -23.68 -6.03 6.59
CA ASN A 10 -22.72 -5.12 5.95
C ASN A 10 -21.31 -5.71 5.77
N TYR A 11 -21.01 -6.83 6.43
CA TYR A 11 -19.75 -7.56 6.29
C TYR A 11 -19.89 -8.81 5.40
N ALA A 12 -21.07 -9.05 4.81
CA ALA A 12 -21.24 -10.17 3.89
C ALA A 12 -20.36 -9.96 2.63
N PRO A 13 -19.62 -10.99 2.19
CA PRO A 13 -18.85 -10.90 0.95
C PRO A 13 -19.74 -10.60 -0.25
N VAL A 14 -19.25 -9.76 -1.15
CA VAL A 14 -19.82 -9.54 -2.48
C VAL A 14 -19.48 -10.74 -3.36
N ALA A 15 -20.51 -11.32 -3.97
CA ALA A 15 -20.38 -12.58 -4.71
C ALA A 15 -19.98 -12.42 -6.18
N THR A 16 -20.10 -11.22 -6.76
CA THR A 16 -19.90 -11.01 -8.21
C THR A 16 -19.17 -9.71 -8.51
N GLU A 17 -18.38 -9.71 -9.60
CA GLU A 17 -17.89 -8.49 -10.23
C GLU A 17 -18.98 -7.89 -11.11
N VAL A 18 -19.15 -6.57 -11.01
CA VAL A 18 -20.21 -5.82 -11.68
C VAL A 18 -19.57 -4.65 -12.41
N THR A 19 -20.10 -4.35 -13.58
CA THR A 19 -19.98 -3.05 -14.24
C THR A 19 -21.38 -2.50 -14.41
N ALA A 20 -21.66 -1.36 -13.80
CA ALA A 20 -22.91 -0.64 -13.98
C ALA A 20 -22.61 0.73 -14.61
N THR A 21 -23.27 1.05 -15.72
CA THR A 21 -23.15 2.34 -16.41
C THR A 21 -24.41 3.19 -16.32
N ASP A 22 -25.54 2.58 -15.96
CA ASP A 22 -26.81 3.26 -15.74
C ASP A 22 -27.08 3.36 -14.24
N LEU A 23 -26.54 4.42 -13.63
CA LEU A 23 -26.58 4.63 -12.19
C LEU A 23 -27.64 5.67 -11.83
N GLU A 24 -28.54 5.28 -10.93
CA GLU A 24 -29.54 6.19 -10.37
C GLU A 24 -28.88 7.26 -9.49
N VAL A 25 -29.34 8.50 -9.63
CA VAL A 25 -28.88 9.65 -8.84
C VAL A 25 -30.06 10.31 -8.17
N THR A 26 -30.04 10.33 -6.84
CA THR A 26 -30.95 11.17 -6.04
C THR A 26 -30.28 12.52 -5.78
N GLY A 27 -30.89 13.61 -6.25
CA GLY A 27 -30.31 14.96 -6.17
C GLY A 27 -29.48 15.31 -7.42
N ALA A 28 -28.33 15.96 -7.23
CA ALA A 28 -27.46 16.38 -8.34
C ALA A 28 -25.97 16.16 -8.01
N VAL A 29 -25.22 15.57 -8.95
CA VAL A 29 -23.76 15.49 -8.86
C VAL A 29 -23.16 16.82 -9.33
N PRO A 30 -22.26 17.45 -8.55
CA PRO A 30 -21.61 18.69 -8.97
C PRO A 30 -20.86 18.52 -10.31
N PRO A 31 -21.07 19.42 -11.29
CA PRO A 31 -20.47 19.27 -12.61
C PRO A 31 -18.94 19.34 -12.60
N ASP A 32 -18.37 20.07 -11.64
CA ASP A 32 -16.93 20.26 -11.48
C ASP A 32 -16.23 19.06 -10.85
N LEU A 33 -16.98 18.10 -10.30
CA LEU A 33 -16.42 16.86 -9.77
C LEU A 33 -16.08 15.90 -10.91
N ALA A 34 -14.79 15.88 -11.27
CA ALA A 34 -14.25 15.04 -12.33
C ALA A 34 -13.16 14.12 -11.76
N GLY A 35 -13.37 12.81 -11.86
CA GLY A 35 -12.41 11.82 -11.42
C GLY A 35 -13.06 10.56 -10.86
N ARG A 36 -12.32 9.83 -10.04
CA ARG A 36 -12.76 8.56 -9.50
C ARG A 36 -12.60 8.50 -8.00
N TYR A 37 -13.66 8.04 -7.34
CA TYR A 37 -13.59 7.60 -5.96
C TYR A 37 -13.33 6.10 -5.92
N LEU A 38 -12.26 5.69 -5.24
CA LEU A 38 -11.87 4.29 -5.09
C LEU A 38 -11.83 3.91 -3.61
N ARG A 39 -12.26 2.69 -3.32
CA ARG A 39 -12.04 2.03 -2.03
C ARG A 39 -11.68 0.58 -2.27
N THR A 40 -10.84 0.01 -1.42
CA THR A 40 -10.59 -1.44 -1.38
C THR A 40 -10.91 -1.96 0.00
N GLY A 41 -11.26 -3.23 0.07
CA GLY A 41 -11.49 -3.91 1.34
C GLY A 41 -11.42 -5.42 1.17
N PRO A 42 -11.37 -6.16 2.29
CA PRO A 42 -11.37 -7.61 2.27
C PRO A 42 -12.74 -8.15 1.80
N ASN A 43 -12.71 -9.05 0.84
CA ASN A 43 -13.87 -9.70 0.22
C ASN A 43 -13.53 -11.17 -0.08
N PRO A 44 -13.48 -12.03 0.95
CA PRO A 44 -12.97 -13.40 0.82
C PRO A 44 -13.88 -14.25 -0.08
N PHE A 45 -13.27 -15.07 -0.93
CA PHE A 45 -14.02 -16.07 -1.69
C PHE A 45 -14.56 -17.21 -0.82
N ALA A 46 -13.77 -17.60 0.18
CA ALA A 46 -14.12 -18.61 1.16
C ALA A 46 -13.61 -18.16 2.54
N ALA A 47 -14.49 -18.21 3.54
CA ALA A 47 -14.15 -17.86 4.91
C ALA A 47 -14.86 -18.78 5.90
N GLN A 48 -14.13 -19.29 6.87
CA GLN A 48 -14.69 -20.06 7.97
C GLN A 48 -15.16 -19.10 9.06
N ALA A 49 -16.45 -19.15 9.40
CA ALA A 49 -17.11 -18.17 10.25
C ALA A 49 -16.50 -18.00 11.65
N ASP A 50 -15.86 -19.04 12.18
CA ASP A 50 -15.27 -19.10 13.52
C ASP A 50 -13.82 -18.58 13.56
N THR A 51 -13.09 -18.61 12.45
CA THR A 51 -11.68 -18.23 12.38
C THR A 51 -11.42 -16.98 11.55
N TYR A 52 -12.38 -16.55 10.73
CA TYR A 52 -12.23 -15.40 9.85
C TYR A 52 -11.96 -14.10 10.62
N ARG A 53 -11.01 -13.31 10.10
CA ARG A 53 -10.66 -11.98 10.61
C ARG A 53 -10.99 -10.96 9.54
N TRP A 54 -11.64 -9.87 9.94
CA TRP A 54 -12.11 -8.83 9.03
C TRP A 54 -11.03 -8.11 8.20
N PHE A 55 -9.74 -8.24 8.55
CA PHE A 55 -8.61 -7.68 7.80
C PHE A 55 -7.97 -8.69 6.83
N ALA A 56 -8.43 -9.95 6.87
CA ALA A 56 -7.94 -11.04 6.03
C ALA A 56 -8.91 -11.29 4.87
N GLY A 57 -8.41 -11.95 3.84
CA GLY A 57 -9.16 -12.25 2.61
C GLY A 57 -8.73 -11.40 1.43
N ASP A 58 -9.30 -11.74 0.29
CA ASP A 58 -9.00 -11.17 -1.01
C ASP A 58 -9.36 -9.68 -1.09
N GLY A 59 -8.59 -8.87 -1.81
CA GLY A 59 -8.93 -7.47 -2.00
C GLY A 59 -9.97 -7.32 -3.08
N MET A 60 -11.07 -6.62 -2.80
CA MET A 60 -11.99 -6.14 -3.82
C MET A 60 -11.97 -4.61 -3.85
N VAL A 61 -11.62 -4.08 -5.01
CA VAL A 61 -11.61 -2.64 -5.27
C VAL A 61 -12.96 -2.26 -5.85
N HIS A 62 -13.58 -1.25 -5.27
CA HIS A 62 -14.78 -0.61 -5.76
C HIS A 62 -14.45 0.78 -6.28
N GLY A 63 -15.06 1.18 -7.38
CA GLY A 63 -14.88 2.51 -7.95
C GLY A 63 -16.16 3.11 -8.49
N VAL A 64 -16.27 4.44 -8.36
CA VAL A 64 -17.27 5.27 -9.04
C VAL A 64 -16.55 6.36 -9.81
N ASP A 65 -16.79 6.42 -11.12
CA ASP A 65 -16.22 7.42 -12.02
C ASP A 65 -17.25 8.52 -12.29
N LEU A 66 -16.90 9.77 -11.99
CA LEU A 66 -17.77 10.94 -12.06
C LEU A 66 -17.19 11.95 -13.05
N HIS A 67 -17.99 12.42 -14.00
CA HIS A 67 -17.60 13.47 -14.94
C HIS A 67 -18.84 14.26 -15.40
N GLY A 68 -18.73 15.59 -15.46
CA GLY A 68 -19.77 16.44 -16.05
C GLY A 68 -21.12 16.34 -15.35
N GLY A 69 -21.12 16.16 -14.02
CA GLY A 69 -22.33 16.11 -13.21
C GLY A 69 -23.10 14.79 -13.32
N ARG A 70 -22.43 13.72 -13.78
CA ARG A 70 -23.01 12.38 -13.89
C ARG A 70 -22.01 11.30 -13.48
N PRO A 71 -22.48 10.20 -12.87
CA PRO A 71 -21.68 9.00 -12.78
C PRO A 71 -21.60 8.31 -14.14
N ARG A 72 -20.39 8.01 -14.60
CA ARG A 72 -20.18 7.26 -15.85
C ARG A 72 -20.23 5.76 -15.61
N TRP A 73 -19.73 5.30 -14.47
CA TRP A 73 -19.84 3.90 -14.07
C TRP A 73 -19.58 3.69 -12.58
N TYR A 74 -20.08 2.55 -12.10
CA TYR A 74 -19.65 1.85 -10.90
C TYR A 74 -19.04 0.50 -11.31
N ARG A 75 -17.94 0.12 -10.67
CA ARG A 75 -17.30 -1.18 -10.86
C ARG A 75 -16.78 -1.72 -9.55
N ASN A 76 -16.79 -3.05 -9.44
CA ASN A 76 -15.98 -3.78 -8.46
C ASN A 76 -15.17 -4.88 -9.13
N ARG A 77 -13.91 -5.01 -8.73
CA ARG A 77 -13.00 -6.06 -9.20
C ARG A 77 -12.21 -6.62 -8.03
N TRP A 78 -12.08 -7.95 -7.97
CA TRP A 78 -11.06 -8.56 -7.15
C TRP A 78 -9.67 -8.21 -7.69
N VAL A 79 -8.75 -7.84 -6.81
CA VAL A 79 -7.34 -7.76 -7.15
C VAL A 79 -6.88 -9.16 -7.48
N ARG A 80 -6.26 -9.34 -8.66
CA ARG A 80 -5.76 -10.63 -9.16
C ARG A 80 -4.48 -11.05 -8.44
N SER A 81 -4.58 -11.25 -7.12
CA SER A 81 -3.56 -11.97 -6.36
C SER A 81 -3.50 -13.43 -6.82
N PRO A 82 -2.41 -14.18 -6.55
CA PRO A 82 -2.36 -15.59 -6.94
C PRO A 82 -3.54 -16.43 -6.41
N GLU A 83 -4.00 -16.15 -5.19
CA GLU A 83 -5.16 -16.84 -4.59
C GLU A 83 -6.47 -16.48 -5.33
N ALA A 84 -6.67 -15.18 -5.62
CA ALA A 84 -7.85 -14.71 -6.34
C ALA A 84 -7.87 -15.18 -7.80
N SER A 85 -6.72 -15.16 -8.49
CA SER A 85 -6.59 -15.65 -9.86
C SER A 85 -6.93 -17.14 -9.94
N ALA A 86 -6.42 -17.94 -9.01
CA ALA A 86 -6.76 -19.35 -8.93
C ALA A 86 -8.25 -19.58 -8.69
N HIS A 87 -8.87 -18.84 -7.75
CA HIS A 87 -10.30 -18.97 -7.47
C HIS A 87 -11.18 -18.58 -8.67
N LEU A 88 -10.81 -17.50 -9.37
CA LEU A 88 -11.55 -16.98 -10.52
C LEU A 88 -11.25 -17.71 -11.83
N SER A 89 -10.36 -18.71 -11.82
CA SER A 89 -9.81 -19.32 -13.05
C SER A 89 -9.24 -18.28 -14.03
N ALA A 90 -8.65 -17.20 -13.50
CA ALA A 90 -8.05 -16.12 -14.27
C ALA A 90 -6.54 -16.35 -14.46
N ALA A 91 -5.97 -15.74 -15.50
CA ALA A 91 -4.52 -15.76 -15.68
C ALA A 91 -3.80 -15.00 -14.57
N ASP A 92 -2.63 -15.51 -14.17
CA ASP A 92 -1.74 -14.79 -13.25
C ASP A 92 -1.23 -13.48 -13.87
N VAL A 93 -1.06 -12.48 -13.03
CA VAL A 93 -0.46 -11.20 -13.42
C VAL A 93 1.05 -11.22 -13.17
N PRO A 94 1.85 -10.46 -13.92
CA PRO A 94 3.29 -10.36 -13.67
C PRO A 94 3.61 -9.90 -12.24
N HIS A 95 4.55 -10.60 -11.60
CA HIS A 95 5.05 -10.28 -10.27
C HIS A 95 6.48 -9.76 -10.32
N GLU A 96 6.69 -8.54 -9.83
CA GLU A 96 8.02 -7.97 -9.65
C GLU A 96 8.68 -8.52 -8.38
N GLU A 97 10.02 -8.52 -8.33
CA GLU A 97 10.75 -9.02 -7.17
C GLU A 97 10.56 -8.10 -5.95
N GLY A 98 10.02 -8.65 -4.87
CA GLY A 98 9.79 -7.94 -3.62
C GLY A 98 8.59 -8.49 -2.84
N GLY A 99 8.28 -7.83 -1.72
CA GLY A 99 7.28 -8.32 -0.77
C GLY A 99 7.73 -9.57 -0.02
N TRP A 100 7.17 -9.81 1.17
CA TRP A 100 7.38 -11.11 1.84
C TRP A 100 6.41 -12.18 1.36
N TYR A 101 5.29 -11.74 0.81
CA TYR A 101 4.19 -12.54 0.33
C TYR A 101 3.45 -11.74 -0.75
N PRO A 102 2.60 -12.39 -1.56
CA PRO A 102 1.93 -11.72 -2.68
C PRO A 102 1.02 -10.56 -2.26
N GLY A 103 0.41 -10.63 -1.06
CA GLY A 103 -0.63 -9.69 -0.66
C GLY A 103 -1.96 -9.95 -1.37
N SER A 104 -3.01 -9.25 -0.92
CA SER A 104 -4.33 -9.34 -1.54
C SER A 104 -4.83 -7.99 -2.08
N GLY A 105 -4.10 -6.89 -1.87
CA GLY A 105 -4.52 -5.55 -2.28
C GLY A 105 -5.74 -5.02 -1.50
N ASN A 106 -6.00 -5.54 -0.30
CA ASN A 106 -7.24 -5.34 0.44
C ASN A 106 -7.23 -4.18 1.46
N THR A 107 -6.08 -3.52 1.69
CA THR A 107 -5.93 -2.56 2.80
C THR A 107 -6.11 -1.11 2.36
N ASN A 108 -5.49 -0.72 1.24
CA ASN A 108 -5.63 0.64 0.72
C ASN A 108 -5.51 0.67 -0.81
N VAL A 109 -6.12 1.68 -1.43
CA VAL A 109 -6.01 1.98 -2.86
C VAL A 109 -5.72 3.47 -3.06
N PHE A 110 -4.71 3.78 -3.86
CA PHE A 110 -4.26 5.17 -4.08
C PHE A 110 -3.67 5.37 -5.48
N ALA A 111 -3.52 6.62 -5.89
CA ALA A 111 -2.90 6.98 -7.16
C ALA A 111 -1.48 7.53 -6.96
N HIS A 112 -0.53 7.07 -7.77
CA HIS A 112 0.84 7.59 -7.79
C HIS A 112 1.56 7.20 -9.08
N GLY A 113 2.42 8.07 -9.63
CA GLY A 113 3.19 7.76 -10.85
C GLY A 113 2.31 7.42 -12.06
N GLY A 114 1.14 8.05 -12.19
CA GLY A 114 0.17 7.77 -13.26
C GLY A 114 -0.55 6.41 -13.13
N ARG A 115 -0.41 5.72 -12.00
CA ARG A 115 -0.96 4.38 -11.74
C ARG A 115 -1.98 4.43 -10.60
N ILE A 116 -2.92 3.50 -10.63
CA ILE A 116 -3.78 3.16 -9.48
C ILE A 116 -3.15 1.94 -8.81
N LEU A 117 -2.98 1.98 -7.49
CA LEU A 117 -2.24 0.98 -6.73
C LEU A 117 -3.09 0.48 -5.58
N ALA A 118 -3.36 -0.82 -5.52
CA ALA A 118 -4.01 -1.49 -4.40
C ALA A 118 -3.00 -2.31 -3.61
N VAL A 119 -2.98 -2.19 -2.28
CA VAL A 119 -1.92 -2.75 -1.46
C VAL A 119 -2.45 -3.43 -0.21
N THR A 120 -1.75 -4.49 0.20
CA THR A 120 -1.82 -5.05 1.55
C THR A 120 -0.45 -4.85 2.20
N GLU A 121 -0.44 -4.59 3.50
CA GLU A 121 0.79 -4.34 4.24
C GLU A 121 1.81 -5.48 4.10
N GLY A 122 3.05 -5.15 3.74
CA GLY A 122 4.14 -6.11 3.56
C GLY A 122 4.22 -6.78 2.19
N SER A 123 3.30 -6.45 1.27
CA SER A 123 3.35 -6.86 -0.14
C SER A 123 3.80 -5.70 -1.04
N LEU A 124 4.11 -6.03 -2.29
CA LEU A 124 4.13 -5.02 -3.34
C LEU A 124 2.68 -4.58 -3.65
N PRO A 125 2.44 -3.30 -3.99
CA PRO A 125 1.16 -2.87 -4.51
C PRO A 125 0.88 -3.48 -5.89
N TYR A 126 -0.38 -3.82 -6.13
CA TYR A 126 -0.91 -4.20 -7.43
C TYR A 126 -1.31 -2.95 -8.21
N GLU A 127 -0.76 -2.76 -9.41
CA GLU A 127 -1.23 -1.78 -10.37
C GLU A 127 -2.57 -2.20 -10.95
N LEU A 128 -3.50 -1.25 -11.03
CA LEU A 128 -4.80 -1.39 -11.65
C LEU A 128 -4.94 -0.47 -12.85
N THR A 129 -5.67 -0.93 -13.86
CA THR A 129 -6.09 -0.09 -14.98
C THR A 129 -7.13 0.94 -14.53
N GLY A 130 -7.45 1.87 -15.43
CA GLY A 130 -8.61 2.75 -15.25
C GLY A 130 -9.93 1.99 -15.06
N GLU A 131 -10.00 0.73 -15.48
CA GLU A 131 -11.20 -0.09 -15.41
C GLU A 131 -11.18 -1.10 -14.25
N LEU A 132 -10.18 -0.95 -13.36
CA LEU A 132 -9.91 -1.75 -12.16
C LEU A 132 -9.37 -3.16 -12.41
N ASP A 133 -8.99 -3.47 -13.65
CA ASP A 133 -8.32 -4.73 -13.96
C ASP A 133 -6.90 -4.70 -13.40
N THR A 134 -6.45 -5.82 -12.83
CA THR A 134 -5.09 -5.93 -12.27
C THR A 134 -4.07 -6.10 -13.38
N VAL A 135 -3.02 -5.29 -13.37
CA VAL A 135 -1.97 -5.27 -14.39
C VAL A 135 -0.77 -6.11 -13.96
N ALA A 136 -0.18 -5.80 -12.80
CA ALA A 136 1.02 -6.42 -12.25
C ALA A 136 1.31 -5.87 -10.85
N THR A 137 2.25 -6.46 -10.11
CA THR A 137 2.79 -5.81 -8.90
C THR A 137 3.90 -4.82 -9.24
N ARG A 138 4.16 -3.84 -8.35
CA ARG A 138 5.15 -2.77 -8.56
C ARG A 138 6.15 -2.64 -7.42
N ASN A 139 7.43 -2.68 -7.76
CA ASN A 139 8.56 -2.40 -6.87
C ASN A 139 9.19 -1.02 -7.10
N PHE A 140 8.62 -0.21 -8.00
CA PHE A 140 9.07 1.15 -8.31
C PHE A 140 10.53 1.22 -8.81
N GLY A 141 11.00 0.17 -9.49
CA GLY A 141 12.35 0.10 -10.07
C GLY A 141 13.47 -0.18 -9.06
N GLY A 142 13.15 -0.67 -7.86
CA GLY A 142 14.14 -1.04 -6.86
C GLY A 142 13.67 -2.21 -5.97
N PRO A 143 14.60 -2.94 -5.35
CA PRO A 143 14.22 -4.08 -4.52
C PRO A 143 13.48 -3.59 -3.26
N LEU A 144 12.20 -3.95 -3.15
CA LEU A 144 11.36 -3.76 -1.97
C LEU A 144 11.05 -5.13 -1.35
N PRO A 145 12.03 -5.83 -0.77
CA PRO A 145 11.86 -7.20 -0.26
C PRO A 145 10.86 -7.33 0.88
N ALA A 146 10.45 -6.23 1.51
CA ALA A 146 9.42 -6.19 2.55
C ALA A 146 8.15 -5.46 2.10
N GLY A 147 7.98 -5.24 0.79
CA GLY A 147 6.84 -4.50 0.27
C GLY A 147 6.83 -3.07 0.77
N ILE A 148 5.62 -2.51 0.93
CA ILE A 148 5.38 -1.21 1.57
C ILE A 148 4.27 -1.34 2.62
N ASN A 149 4.15 -0.35 3.50
CA ASN A 149 2.97 -0.17 4.32
C ASN A 149 1.79 0.28 3.45
N ALA A 150 0.57 0.10 3.96
CA ALA A 150 -0.62 0.45 3.20
C ALA A 150 -0.95 1.95 3.24
N HIS A 151 -0.22 2.75 4.00
CA HIS A 151 -0.55 4.16 4.26
C HIS A 151 0.56 5.11 3.78
N PRO A 152 0.70 5.30 2.46
CA PRO A 152 1.62 6.29 1.93
C PRO A 152 1.22 7.68 2.36
N LYS A 153 2.21 8.56 2.54
CA LYS A 153 2.00 10.01 2.67
C LYS A 153 2.57 10.70 1.45
N PHE A 154 1.84 11.67 0.91
CA PHE A 154 2.23 12.42 -0.28
C PHE A 154 2.67 13.82 0.12
N ASP A 155 3.85 14.26 -0.32
CA ASP A 155 4.28 15.64 -0.15
C ASP A 155 3.63 16.50 -1.23
N PRO A 156 2.75 17.46 -0.87
CA PRO A 156 2.06 18.30 -1.85
C PRO A 156 2.98 19.29 -2.58
N SER A 157 4.18 19.54 -2.08
CA SER A 157 5.14 20.47 -2.66
C SER A 157 6.04 19.82 -3.71
N THR A 158 6.39 18.55 -3.52
CA THR A 158 7.28 17.80 -4.43
C THR A 158 6.55 16.76 -5.28
N GLY A 159 5.38 16.28 -4.81
CA GLY A 159 4.66 15.14 -5.39
C GLY A 159 5.28 13.78 -5.01
N GLU A 160 6.28 13.76 -4.13
CA GLU A 160 6.92 12.53 -3.67
C GLU A 160 5.95 11.71 -2.80
N MET A 161 6.06 10.38 -2.93
CA MET A 161 5.36 9.43 -2.09
C MET A 161 6.32 8.86 -1.05
N HIS A 162 5.89 8.90 0.21
CA HIS A 162 6.66 8.49 1.37
C HIS A 162 6.00 7.26 2.00
N VAL A 163 6.76 6.17 2.07
CA VAL A 163 6.28 4.87 2.59
C VAL A 163 7.34 4.26 3.49
N MET A 164 6.95 3.22 4.21
CA MET A 164 7.86 2.42 5.02
C MET A 164 7.69 0.93 4.74
N SER A 165 8.71 0.15 5.02
CA SER A 165 8.66 -1.30 5.07
C SER A 165 9.20 -1.74 6.42
N TYR A 166 8.53 -2.64 7.11
CA TYR A 166 8.92 -3.11 8.43
C TYR A 166 8.64 -4.60 8.55
N GLY A 167 9.30 -5.27 9.51
CA GLY A 167 9.30 -6.71 9.84
C GLY A 167 8.37 -7.16 10.97
N PHE A 168 7.67 -8.29 10.84
CA PHE A 168 7.12 -8.99 12.04
C PHE A 168 8.17 -9.86 12.75
N ALA A 169 9.24 -10.27 12.06
CA ALA A 169 10.32 -11.07 12.64
C ALA A 169 11.62 -10.27 12.87
N ASN A 170 11.72 -9.06 12.31
CA ASN A 170 12.94 -8.25 12.33
C ASN A 170 12.59 -6.82 12.78
N PRO A 171 13.32 -6.22 13.73
CA PRO A 171 13.13 -4.83 14.13
C PRO A 171 13.56 -3.80 13.07
N ALA A 172 14.17 -4.21 11.96
CA ALA A 172 14.58 -3.30 10.90
C ALA A 172 13.36 -2.70 10.19
N VAL A 173 13.31 -1.38 10.18
CA VAL A 173 12.37 -0.57 9.40
C VAL A 173 13.17 0.10 8.29
N ARG A 174 12.59 0.18 7.10
CA ARG A 174 13.11 0.99 6.01
C ARG A 174 12.09 2.05 5.68
N TYR A 175 12.56 3.26 5.52
CA TYR A 175 11.78 4.37 5.03
C TYR A 175 12.18 4.63 3.58
N HIS A 176 11.19 4.82 2.72
CA HIS A 176 11.36 4.96 1.28
C HIS A 176 10.73 6.26 0.79
N VAL A 177 11.39 6.85 -0.21
CA VAL A 177 10.85 7.98 -0.99
C VAL A 177 10.79 7.55 -2.45
N ILE A 178 9.62 7.72 -3.05
CA ILE A 178 9.33 7.42 -4.45
C ILE A 178 8.97 8.74 -5.14
N ASP A 179 9.55 8.99 -6.32
CA ASP A 179 9.34 10.23 -7.06
C ASP A 179 7.94 10.31 -7.69
N PRO A 180 7.51 11.49 -8.18
CA PRO A 180 6.20 11.65 -8.81
C PRO A 180 5.95 10.74 -10.03
N ALA A 181 6.99 10.17 -10.65
CA ALA A 181 6.89 9.25 -11.78
C ALA A 181 6.79 7.77 -11.35
N GLY A 182 6.96 7.48 -10.06
CA GLY A 182 6.94 6.14 -9.50
C GLY A 182 8.28 5.43 -9.51
N ALA A 183 9.40 6.16 -9.45
CA ALA A 183 10.73 5.56 -9.27
C ALA A 183 11.23 5.71 -7.83
N LEU A 184 11.78 4.64 -7.26
CA LEU A 184 12.36 4.64 -5.92
C LEU A 184 13.61 5.54 -5.88
N LEU A 185 13.49 6.68 -5.18
CA LEU A 185 14.56 7.68 -5.05
C LEU A 185 15.56 7.34 -3.95
N SER A 186 15.04 7.00 -2.78
CA SER A 186 15.89 6.79 -1.60
C SER A 186 15.29 5.80 -0.62
N THR A 187 16.20 5.17 0.13
CA THR A 187 15.90 4.26 1.22
C THR A 187 16.77 4.62 2.40
N VAL A 188 16.18 4.71 3.58
CA VAL A 188 16.85 4.95 4.87
C VAL A 188 16.51 3.80 5.81
N ASP A 189 17.54 3.13 6.33
CA ASP A 189 17.36 2.09 7.34
C ASP A 189 17.23 2.72 8.73
N ILE A 190 16.24 2.23 9.48
CA ILE A 190 15.86 2.69 10.81
C ILE A 190 15.85 1.48 11.75
N ASP A 191 16.71 1.53 12.76
CA ASP A 191 16.79 0.46 13.78
C ASP A 191 15.79 0.72 14.91
N LEU A 192 14.87 -0.22 15.12
CA LEU A 192 14.03 -0.28 16.31
C LEU A 192 14.59 -1.27 17.35
N PRO A 193 14.23 -1.13 18.63
CA PRO A 193 14.69 -2.04 19.67
C PRO A 193 13.99 -3.40 19.65
N ALA A 194 12.84 -3.51 18.98
CA ALA A 194 12.06 -4.76 18.85
C ALA A 194 11.17 -4.69 17.60
N PRO A 195 10.77 -5.84 17.02
CA PRO A 195 9.71 -5.88 16.00
C PRO A 195 8.40 -5.35 16.57
N VAL A 196 7.78 -4.43 15.85
CA VAL A 196 6.49 -3.80 16.18
C VAL A 196 5.68 -3.63 14.91
N MET A 197 4.35 -3.70 15.02
CA MET A 197 3.45 -3.36 13.93
C MET A 197 3.46 -1.84 13.70
N LEU A 198 4.03 -1.39 12.58
CA LEU A 198 4.04 0.02 12.16
C LEU A 198 3.04 0.20 11.03
N HIS A 199 1.75 0.28 11.38
CA HIS A 199 0.71 0.32 10.36
C HIS A 199 0.74 1.65 9.56
N ASP A 200 0.82 2.76 10.30
CA ASP A 200 0.81 4.11 9.72
C ASP A 200 2.00 4.94 10.22
N MET A 201 2.27 6.04 9.53
CA MET A 201 3.32 7.02 9.81
C MET A 201 2.78 8.45 9.67
N GLY A 202 3.44 9.42 10.27
CA GLY A 202 3.19 10.85 10.04
C GLY A 202 4.23 11.45 9.08
N LEU A 203 3.81 12.40 8.25
CA LEU A 203 4.69 13.24 7.43
C LEU A 203 4.41 14.71 7.72
N THR A 204 5.47 15.49 7.89
CA THR A 204 5.42 16.95 7.99
C THR A 204 6.45 17.54 7.05
N ALA A 205 6.41 18.86 6.83
CA ALA A 205 7.37 19.58 5.99
C ALA A 205 8.86 19.35 6.36
N SER A 206 9.15 18.85 7.55
CA SER A 206 10.54 18.61 7.96
C SER A 206 10.77 17.31 8.72
N ARG A 207 9.73 16.47 8.93
CA ARG A 207 9.81 15.25 9.75
C ARG A 207 8.99 14.10 9.20
N VAL A 208 9.50 12.89 9.40
CA VAL A 208 8.71 11.64 9.38
C VAL A 208 8.57 11.16 10.82
N VAL A 209 7.35 10.78 11.20
CA VAL A 209 7.01 10.31 12.54
C VAL A 209 6.61 8.84 12.42
N LEU A 210 7.31 7.96 13.12
CA LEU A 210 6.93 6.54 13.18
C LEU A 210 6.14 6.30 14.47
N PHE A 211 5.14 5.43 14.44
CA PHE A 211 4.35 5.11 15.62
C PHE A 211 4.80 3.77 16.23
N ASP A 212 5.78 3.81 17.14
CA ASP A 212 6.23 2.65 17.93
C ASP A 212 5.17 2.30 19.00
N LEU A 213 4.15 1.56 18.58
CA LEU A 213 2.96 1.20 19.36
C LEU A 213 3.06 -0.21 19.97
N PRO A 214 2.27 -0.54 21.03
CA PRO A 214 2.46 -1.76 21.81
C PRO A 214 2.01 -3.08 21.12
N VAL A 215 1.71 -3.07 19.81
CA VAL A 215 1.35 -4.28 19.07
C VAL A 215 2.62 -4.98 18.60
N ARG A 216 2.97 -6.07 19.28
CA ARG A 216 4.16 -6.86 18.99
C ARG A 216 3.81 -8.26 18.48
N PRO A 217 4.55 -8.77 17.48
CA PRO A 217 4.49 -10.17 17.11
C PRO A 217 4.83 -11.04 18.32
N GLY A 218 3.96 -12.01 18.64
CA GLY A 218 4.18 -12.91 19.76
C GLY A 218 5.38 -13.84 19.51
N ALA A 219 6.22 -14.08 20.52
CA ALA A 219 7.41 -14.92 20.44
C ALA A 219 7.15 -16.44 20.23
N ARG A 220 5.91 -16.85 19.86
CA ARG A 220 5.47 -18.26 19.87
C ARG A 220 4.91 -18.79 18.54
N THR A 221 5.34 -18.28 17.39
CA THR A 221 5.06 -18.94 16.11
C THR A 221 6.35 -19.39 15.46
N GLY A 222 6.70 -20.66 15.63
CA GLY A 222 7.89 -21.33 15.06
C GLY A 222 7.90 -21.45 13.53
N ARG A 223 7.23 -20.56 12.79
CA ARG A 223 7.46 -20.41 11.36
C ARG A 223 8.67 -19.50 11.19
N ARG A 224 9.80 -20.07 10.78
CA ARG A 224 10.97 -19.32 10.31
C ARG A 224 10.55 -18.46 9.12
N THR A 225 10.16 -17.22 9.34
CA THR A 225 10.12 -16.22 8.28
C THR A 225 11.58 -15.91 7.91
N PRO A 226 11.96 -15.90 6.62
CA PRO A 226 13.32 -15.54 6.25
C PRO A 226 13.66 -14.18 6.85
N ALA A 227 14.82 -14.07 7.49
CA ALA A 227 15.34 -12.78 7.91
C ALA A 227 15.42 -11.89 6.66
N LEU A 228 14.92 -10.66 6.74
CA LEU A 228 15.09 -9.69 5.68
C LEU A 228 16.61 -9.61 5.39
N PRO A 229 17.07 -9.98 4.19
CA PRO A 229 18.48 -9.87 3.88
C PRO A 229 18.88 -8.41 4.09
N LEU A 230 19.92 -8.19 4.90
CA LEU A 230 20.63 -6.92 4.87
C LEU A 230 21.07 -6.73 3.41
N ALA A 231 20.52 -5.74 2.72
CA ALA A 231 20.96 -5.47 1.36
C ALA A 231 22.48 -5.19 1.40
N PRO A 232 23.30 -5.89 0.61
CA PRO A 232 24.69 -5.49 0.42
C PRO A 232 24.71 -4.04 -0.08
N ARG A 233 25.76 -3.28 0.26
CA ARG A 233 25.95 -1.91 -0.24
C ARG A 233 25.95 -1.89 -1.78
N GLN A 234 24.80 -1.69 -2.42
CA GLN A 234 24.76 -1.53 -3.87
C GLN A 234 25.14 -0.10 -4.23
N ARG A 235 26.37 0.07 -4.74
CA ARG A 235 26.78 1.26 -5.49
C ARG A 235 26.12 1.20 -6.88
N GLY A 236 24.87 1.66 -6.98
CA GLY A 236 24.22 1.89 -8.27
C GLY A 236 24.87 3.08 -9.02
N PRO A 237 24.66 3.19 -10.34
CA PRO A 237 25.20 4.28 -11.14
C PRO A 237 24.72 5.63 -10.61
N ARG A 238 25.65 6.57 -10.44
CA ARG A 238 25.40 7.91 -9.93
C ARG A 238 24.54 8.71 -10.93
N ARG A 239 23.22 8.62 -10.84
CA ARG A 239 22.39 9.79 -11.14
C ARG A 239 22.51 10.73 -9.94
N ALA A 240 22.78 12.00 -10.18
CA ALA A 240 22.88 12.99 -9.12
C ALA A 240 21.59 12.92 -8.27
N PRO A 241 21.66 12.52 -6.99
CA PRO A 241 20.48 12.58 -6.15
C PRO A 241 20.03 14.05 -6.10
N ALA A 242 18.72 14.29 -6.12
CA ALA A 242 18.18 15.56 -5.64
C ALA A 242 18.86 15.84 -4.29
N GLN A 243 19.61 16.95 -4.22
CA GLN A 243 20.53 17.21 -3.13
C GLN A 243 19.74 17.30 -1.81
N GLY A 244 19.86 16.29 -0.95
CA GLY A 244 19.23 16.29 0.38
C GLY A 244 19.09 14.91 1.04
N TRP A 245 18.86 13.85 0.27
CA TRP A 245 18.63 12.51 0.81
C TRP A 245 19.91 11.66 0.81
N HIS A 246 20.62 11.61 1.93
CA HIS A 246 21.77 10.72 2.09
C HIS A 246 21.31 9.28 2.39
N ARG A 247 21.80 8.32 1.61
CA ARG A 247 21.78 6.89 1.98
C ARG A 247 22.51 6.73 3.31
N GLY A 248 21.89 6.10 4.30
CA GLY A 248 22.50 5.92 5.62
C GLY A 248 21.59 5.18 6.60
N ARG A 249 22.21 4.69 7.67
CA ARG A 249 21.55 3.98 8.78
C ARG A 249 21.30 4.96 9.91
N ARG A 250 20.11 4.95 10.52
CA ARG A 250 19.79 5.80 11.67
C ARG A 250 19.25 4.96 12.83
N ARG A 251 19.75 5.25 14.03
CA ARG A 251 19.32 4.63 15.28
C ARG A 251 18.29 5.52 15.97
N VAL A 252 17.17 4.95 16.40
CA VAL A 252 16.12 5.68 17.13
C VAL A 252 16.42 5.63 18.64
N ASP A 253 16.42 6.78 19.29
CA ASP A 253 16.35 6.90 20.75
C ASP A 253 14.87 6.94 21.16
N ARG A 254 14.47 6.14 22.16
CA ARG A 254 13.06 5.97 22.59
C ARG A 254 12.38 7.26 23.05
N ARG A 255 13.12 8.36 23.24
CA ARG A 255 12.57 9.69 23.53
C ARG A 255 12.23 10.53 22.28
N ARG A 256 12.57 10.08 21.06
CA ARG A 256 12.34 10.83 19.80
C ARG A 256 12.03 9.89 18.62
N THR A 257 10.76 9.58 18.40
CA THR A 257 10.27 8.81 17.24
C THR A 257 10.11 9.67 15.98
N VAL A 258 11.11 10.51 15.70
CA VAL A 258 11.00 11.63 14.76
C VAL A 258 12.26 11.72 13.90
N LEU A 259 12.14 11.37 12.62
CA LEU A 259 13.20 11.50 11.61
C LEU A 259 13.20 12.91 11.03
N ARG A 260 14.36 13.56 10.90
CA ARG A 260 14.49 14.87 10.23
C ARG A 260 14.68 14.73 8.72
N LEU A 261 13.77 15.34 7.96
CA LEU A 261 13.90 15.52 6.53
C LEU A 261 14.94 16.61 6.23
N PRO A 262 15.71 16.48 5.14
CA PRO A 262 16.47 17.61 4.61
C PRO A 262 15.51 18.77 4.28
N PRO A 263 15.97 20.04 4.35
CA PRO A 263 15.14 21.17 3.94
C PRO A 263 14.74 21.01 2.47
N ALA A 264 13.43 21.13 2.17
CA ALA A 264 12.93 21.09 0.80
C ALA A 264 13.60 22.18 -0.04
N GLN A 265 14.28 21.79 -1.11
CA GLN A 265 14.78 22.75 -2.09
C GLN A 265 13.56 23.27 -2.86
N ARG A 266 13.14 24.50 -2.55
CA ARG A 266 12.11 25.21 -3.33
C ARG A 266 12.65 25.39 -4.75
N VAL A 267 12.19 24.57 -5.69
CA VAL A 267 12.33 24.89 -7.11
C VAL A 267 11.46 26.12 -7.34
N ARG A 268 12.09 27.28 -7.55
CA ARG A 268 11.38 28.47 -8.03
C ARG A 268 10.83 28.11 -9.41
N ARG A 269 9.50 28.07 -9.54
CA ARG A 269 8.87 28.02 -10.86
C ARG A 269 9.22 29.33 -11.58
N PRO A 270 9.59 29.29 -12.88
CA PRO A 270 9.77 30.49 -13.68
C PRO A 270 8.46 31.26 -13.82
#